data_AF-A0A1H0Q9K6-F1
#
_entry.id   AF-A0A1H0Q9K6-F1
#
_cell.length_a   1.000
_cell.length_b   1.000
_cell.length_c   1.000
_cell.angle_alpha   90.00
_cell.angle_beta   90.00
_cell.angle_gamma   90.00
#
_symmetry.space_group_name_H-M   'P 1'
#
loop_
_entity.id
_entity.type
_entity.pdbx_description
1 polymer ?
#
loop_
_entity_poly.entity_id
_entity_poly.type
_entity_poly.pdbx_seq_one_letter_code
_entity_poly.pdbx_strand_id
1 'polypeptide(L)'
;MDDLTIGSRYTVRGFDGESQLAGERGFYWRNELQAPLGTSGQALYVGLDYGRVYGPSTQALVGTQLAGAVIGMRGGVGSQTFGGVSYDVFLGTPVYKPEQFNTAGVTAGMQVVYQY
;
A
#
# COMPACT_ATOMS: atom_id res chain seq x y z
N MET A 1 16.67 17.54 7.08
CA MET A 1 15.26 17.65 6.65
C MET A 1 14.95 16.32 6.03
N ASP A 2 13.88 15.67 6.47
CA ASP A 2 13.56 14.32 6.02
C ASP A 2 12.65 14.41 4.80
N ASP A 3 13.03 13.75 3.72
CA ASP A 3 12.25 13.71 2.49
C ASP A 3 11.03 12.80 2.68
N LEU A 4 9.90 13.22 2.11
CA LEU A 4 8.73 12.35 1.99
C LEU A 4 8.92 11.42 0.80
N THR A 5 8.82 10.12 1.05
CA THR A 5 8.97 9.09 0.01
C THR A 5 7.65 8.40 -0.32
N ILE A 6 7.28 8.36 -1.60
CA ILE A 6 6.08 7.67 -2.12
C ILE A 6 6.44 6.50 -3.04
N GLY A 7 5.56 5.48 -3.06
CA GLY A 7 5.73 4.28 -3.89
C GLY A 7 6.10 3.03 -3.10
N SER A 8 5.61 2.89 -1.87
CA SER A 8 5.84 1.71 -1.04
C SER A 8 4.53 1.23 -0.40
N ARG A 9 4.57 0.05 0.23
CA ARG A 9 3.42 -0.52 0.95
C ARG A 9 2.88 0.37 2.08
N TYR A 10 3.69 1.30 2.59
CA TYR A 10 3.32 2.20 3.68
C TYR A 10 2.75 3.53 3.20
N THR A 11 2.98 3.91 1.94
CA THR A 11 2.48 5.15 1.32
C THR A 11 1.51 4.86 0.18
N VAL A 12 1.94 4.94 -1.08
CA VAL A 12 1.12 4.57 -2.23
C VAL A 12 1.30 3.08 -2.50
N ARG A 13 0.30 2.26 -2.12
CA ARG A 13 0.29 0.81 -2.40
C ARG A 13 0.18 0.55 -3.90
N GLY A 14 0.50 -0.68 -4.31
CA GLY A 14 0.55 -1.08 -5.72
C GLY A 14 1.93 -0.99 -6.35
N PHE A 15 2.92 -0.54 -5.58
CA PHE A 15 4.33 -0.48 -5.95
C PHE A 15 5.14 -1.44 -5.06
N ASP A 16 6.20 -2.01 -5.62
CA ASP A 16 7.12 -2.93 -4.93
C ASP A 16 8.02 -2.24 -3.88
N GLY A 17 8.25 -0.93 -4.00
CA GLY A 17 9.15 -0.17 -3.13
C GLY A 17 10.61 -0.20 -3.56
N GLU A 18 10.94 -0.89 -4.66
CA GLU A 18 12.30 -0.92 -5.21
C GLU A 18 12.65 0.43 -5.88
N SER A 19 11.66 1.06 -6.51
CA SER A 19 11.73 2.44 -6.98
C SER A 19 10.72 3.29 -6.22
N GLN A 20 11.15 4.47 -5.79
CA GLN A 20 10.33 5.41 -5.03
C GLN A 20 10.62 6.85 -5.47
N LEU A 21 9.65 7.74 -5.26
CA LEU A 21 9.84 9.18 -5.47
C LEU A 21 9.99 9.85 -4.11
N ALA A 22 11.08 10.60 -3.92
CA ALA A 22 11.37 11.33 -2.69
C ALA A 22 11.42 12.84 -2.97
N GLY A 23 10.83 13.66 -2.09
CA GLY A 23 10.90 15.11 -2.20
C GLY A 23 10.77 15.80 -0.84
N GLU A 24 11.22 17.05 -0.75
CA GLU A 24 11.24 17.79 0.51
C GLU A 24 9.83 18.12 1.02
N ARG A 25 8.83 18.09 0.12
CA ARG A 25 7.42 18.23 0.42
C ARG A 25 6.61 17.24 -0.41
N GLY A 26 5.42 16.93 0.08
CA GLY A 26 4.49 16.11 -0.66
C GLY A 26 3.28 15.72 0.19
N PHE A 27 2.42 14.93 -0.41
CA PHE A 27 1.31 14.28 0.28
C PHE A 27 1.05 12.91 -0.34
N TYR A 28 0.37 12.06 0.43
CA TYR A 28 -0.25 10.86 -0.09
C TYR A 28 -1.62 10.69 0.56
N TRP A 29 -2.52 10.04 -0.17
CA TRP A 29 -3.88 9.77 0.24
C TRP A 29 -4.19 8.30 -0.06
N ARG A 30 -4.76 7.61 0.93
CA ARG A 30 -5.06 6.18 0.87
C ARG A 30 -6.53 5.98 1.15
N ASN A 31 -7.20 5.25 0.27
CA ASN A 31 -8.59 4.87 0.46
C ASN A 31 -8.70 3.36 0.44
N GLU A 32 -9.58 2.86 1.28
CA GLU A 32 -9.90 1.43 1.35
C GLU A 32 -11.40 1.28 1.59
N LEU A 33 -12.01 0.40 0.80
CA LEU A 33 -13.38 -0.06 0.98
C LEU A 33 -13.31 -1.53 1.38
N GLN A 34 -13.98 -1.85 2.48
CA GLN A 34 -13.98 -3.19 3.07
C GLN A 34 -15.39 -3.80 2.97
N ALA A 35 -15.43 -5.08 2.60
CA ALA A 35 -16.63 -5.91 2.59
C ALA A 35 -16.44 -7.11 3.52
N PRO A 36 -17.03 -7.09 4.73
CA PRO A 36 -17.04 -8.24 5.63
C PRO A 36 -17.75 -9.45 5.01
N LEU A 37 -17.20 -10.65 5.19
CA LEU A 37 -17.74 -11.90 4.68
C LEU A 37 -18.64 -12.55 5.73
N GLY A 38 -19.84 -11.99 5.91
CA GLY A 38 -20.82 -12.45 6.89
C GLY A 38 -20.25 -12.44 8.32
N THR A 39 -20.43 -13.54 9.05
CA THR A 39 -19.95 -13.71 10.43
C THR A 39 -18.62 -14.47 10.53
N SER A 40 -17.92 -14.67 9.40
CA SER A 40 -16.70 -15.50 9.35
C SER A 40 -15.48 -14.89 10.05
N GLY A 41 -15.54 -13.61 10.44
CA GLY A 41 -14.37 -12.85 10.91
C GLY A 41 -13.39 -12.48 9.79
N GLN A 42 -13.78 -12.68 8.53
CA GLN A 42 -12.99 -12.34 7.34
C GLN A 42 -13.62 -11.17 6.60
N ALA A 43 -12.80 -10.43 5.85
CA ALA A 43 -13.24 -9.34 5.01
C ALA A 43 -12.36 -9.23 3.76
N LEU A 44 -13.01 -8.98 2.63
CA LEU A 44 -12.33 -8.53 1.42
C LEU A 44 -12.19 -7.01 1.48
N TYR A 45 -11.15 -6.47 0.85
CA TYR A 45 -11.00 -5.04 0.70
C TYR A 45 -10.40 -4.69 -0.66
N VAL A 46 -10.75 -3.51 -1.14
CA VAL A 46 -10.14 -2.87 -2.31
C VAL A 46 -9.71 -1.47 -1.91
N GLY A 47 -8.63 -0.98 -2.50
CA GLY A 47 -8.11 0.34 -2.18
C GLY A 47 -7.54 1.05 -3.40
N LEU A 48 -7.58 2.37 -3.32
CA LEU A 48 -6.99 3.28 -4.29
C LEU A 48 -6.18 4.32 -3.53
N ASP A 49 -4.90 4.38 -3.86
CA ASP A 49 -3.93 5.25 -3.24
C ASP A 49 -3.33 6.19 -4.29
N TYR A 50 -3.10 7.44 -3.89
CA TYR A 50 -2.46 8.45 -4.72
C TYR A 50 -1.44 9.23 -3.90
N GLY A 51 -0.32 9.60 -4.50
CA GLY A 51 0.69 10.43 -3.85
C GLY A 51 1.38 11.34 -4.84
N ARG A 52 1.83 12.49 -4.32
CA ARG A 52 2.61 13.46 -5.06
C ARG A 52 3.67 14.10 -4.18
N VAL A 53 4.89 14.20 -4.71
CA VAL A 53 6.01 14.94 -4.12
C VAL A 53 6.27 16.22 -4.91
N TYR A 54 6.82 17.24 -4.27
CA TYR A 54 7.19 18.50 -4.91
C TYR A 54 8.27 19.22 -4.11
N GLY A 55 9.08 20.00 -4.80
CA GLY A 55 10.18 20.77 -4.21
C GLY A 55 11.38 20.87 -5.15
N PRO A 56 12.44 21.60 -4.75
CA PRO A 56 13.62 21.78 -5.58
C PRO A 56 14.25 20.47 -6.06
N SER A 57 14.35 19.44 -5.20
CA SER A 57 14.93 18.13 -5.55
C SER A 57 14.09 17.36 -6.57
N THR A 58 12.79 17.66 -6.67
CA THR A 58 11.87 16.93 -7.56
C THR A 58 12.07 17.22 -9.05
N GLN A 59 12.85 18.25 -9.40
CA GLN A 59 13.18 18.57 -10.81
C GLN A 59 14.05 17.50 -11.48
N ALA A 60 14.82 16.74 -10.69
CA ALA A 60 15.66 15.66 -11.18
C ALA A 60 14.94 14.30 -11.23
N LEU A 61 13.69 14.22 -10.75
CA LEU A 61 12.92 12.98 -10.73
C LEU A 61 12.30 12.70 -12.10
N VAL A 62 12.15 11.41 -12.40
CA VAL A 62 11.43 10.91 -13.60
C VAL A 62 9.94 11.25 -13.61
N GLY A 63 9.41 11.73 -12.48
CA GLY A 63 8.07 12.25 -12.32
C GLY A 63 7.81 12.59 -10.85
N THR A 64 6.62 13.08 -10.54
CA THR A 64 6.30 13.60 -9.19
C THR A 64 5.10 12.94 -8.54
N GLN A 65 4.37 12.09 -9.26
CA GLN A 65 3.10 11.53 -8.78
C GLN A 65 3.02 10.03 -9.07
N LEU A 66 2.35 9.30 -8.18
CA LEU A 66 2.08 7.88 -8.28
C LEU A 66 0.62 7.62 -7.90
N ALA A 67 -0.02 6.66 -8.56
CA ALA A 67 -1.29 6.11 -8.14
C ALA A 67 -1.24 4.59 -8.21
N GLY A 68 -1.86 3.92 -7.26
CA GLY A 68 -1.92 2.46 -7.23
C GLY A 68 -3.22 1.94 -6.66
N ALA A 69 -3.53 0.71 -7.05
CA ALA A 69 -4.69 -0.02 -6.58
C ALA A 69 -4.22 -1.22 -5.76
N VAL A 70 -5.05 -1.62 -4.81
CA VAL A 70 -4.86 -2.83 -4.02
C VAL A 70 -6.17 -3.59 -3.90
N ILE A 71 -6.09 -4.91 -3.88
CA ILE A 71 -7.16 -5.80 -3.45
C ILE A 71 -6.56 -6.77 -2.45
N GLY A 72 -7.29 -7.06 -1.38
CA GLY A 72 -6.81 -7.99 -0.38
C GLY A 72 -7.93 -8.64 0.41
N MET A 73 -7.51 -9.59 1.25
CA MET A 73 -8.34 -10.30 2.18
C MET A 73 -7.65 -10.29 3.53
N ARG A 74 -8.39 -9.95 4.58
CA ARG A 74 -7.91 -10.04 5.95
C ARG A 74 -8.92 -10.75 6.82
N GLY A 75 -8.43 -11.40 7.85
CA GLY A 75 -9.28 -12.07 8.81
C GLY A 75 -8.51 -12.46 10.05
N GLY A 76 -9.24 -12.94 11.04
CA GLY A 76 -8.62 -13.49 12.24
C GLY A 76 -9.53 -14.48 12.93
N VAL A 77 -8.90 -15.44 13.58
CA VAL A 77 -9.57 -16.43 14.43
C VAL A 77 -8.83 -16.47 15.76
N GLY A 78 -9.58 -16.42 16.85
CA GLY A 78 -8.99 -16.42 18.18
C GLY A 78 -9.98 -16.81 19.25
N SER A 79 -9.45 -17.27 20.37
CA SER A 79 -10.20 -17.63 21.57
C SER A 79 -9.54 -16.98 22.77
N GLN A 80 -10.35 -16.51 23.74
CA GLN A 80 -9.87 -15.95 25.00
C GLN A 80 -8.96 -16.91 25.79
N THR A 81 -8.98 -18.21 25.48
CA THR A 81 -8.22 -19.24 26.19
C THR A 81 -6.90 -19.63 25.49
N PHE A 82 -6.76 -19.41 24.18
CA PHE A 82 -5.64 -19.94 23.37
C PHE A 82 -4.90 -18.88 22.52
N GLY A 83 -5.28 -17.60 22.67
CA GLY A 83 -4.77 -16.51 21.84
C GLY A 83 -5.51 -16.38 20.50
N GLY A 84 -5.06 -15.45 19.66
CA GLY A 84 -5.64 -15.14 18.36
C GLY A 84 -4.61 -15.02 17.25
N VAL A 85 -4.95 -15.53 16.06
CA VAL A 85 -4.19 -15.38 14.83
C VAL A 85 -4.96 -14.44 13.91
N SER A 86 -4.30 -13.42 13.37
CA SER A 86 -4.81 -12.59 12.29
C SER A 86 -3.88 -12.66 11.08
N TYR A 87 -4.46 -12.48 9.90
CA TYR A 87 -3.74 -12.47 8.64
C TYR A 87 -4.28 -11.37 7.72
N ASP A 88 -3.42 -10.86 6.85
CA ASP A 88 -3.74 -9.98 5.73
C ASP A 88 -2.93 -10.44 4.51
N VAL A 89 -3.60 -10.68 3.38
CA VAL A 89 -2.97 -11.01 2.10
C VAL A 89 -3.50 -10.05 1.05
N PHE A 90 -2.62 -9.50 0.23
CA PHE A 90 -3.00 -8.53 -0.78
C PHE A 90 -2.20 -8.64 -2.08
N LEU A 91 -2.84 -8.16 -3.15
CA LEU A 91 -2.27 -7.89 -4.46
C LEU A 91 -2.45 -6.41 -4.76
N GLY A 92 -1.43 -5.77 -5.30
CA GLY A 92 -1.46 -4.39 -5.73
C GLY A 92 -0.89 -4.21 -7.12
N THR A 93 -1.28 -3.14 -7.79
CA THR A 93 -0.80 -2.81 -9.13
C THR A 93 -0.68 -1.29 -9.29
N PRO A 94 0.32 -0.78 -10.02
CA PRO A 94 0.42 0.64 -10.32
C PRO A 94 -0.68 1.03 -11.31
N VAL A 95 -1.53 1.98 -10.92
CA VAL A 95 -2.59 2.54 -11.78
C VAL A 95 -2.05 3.69 -12.62
N TYR A 96 -1.18 4.50 -12.01
CA TYR A 96 -0.46 5.57 -12.70
C TYR A 96 0.98 5.58 -12.23
N LYS A 97 1.91 5.57 -13.18
CA LYS A 97 3.34 5.77 -12.95
C LYS A 97 3.94 6.62 -14.08
N PRO A 98 4.96 7.45 -13.81
CA PRO A 98 5.72 8.12 -14.86
C PRO A 98 6.33 7.12 -15.84
N GLU A 99 6.50 7.51 -17.10
CA GLU A 99 6.91 6.61 -18.19
C GLU A 99 8.25 5.91 -17.90
N GLN A 100 9.22 6.66 -17.37
CA GLN A 100 10.54 6.16 -17.01
C GLN A 100 10.60 5.57 -15.57
N PHE A 101 9.46 5.42 -14.90
CA PHE A 101 9.40 4.82 -13.56
C PHE A 101 9.29 3.29 -13.66
N ASN A 102 10.35 2.60 -13.27
CA ASN A 102 10.44 1.14 -13.31
C ASN A 102 9.93 0.52 -12.00
N THR A 103 8.91 -0.31 -12.09
CA THR A 103 8.34 -1.05 -10.94
C THR A 103 7.62 -2.29 -11.47
N ALA A 104 7.40 -3.28 -10.62
CA ALA A 104 6.62 -4.46 -10.96
C ALA A 104 5.19 -4.10 -11.40
N GLY A 105 4.65 -4.83 -12.39
CA GLY A 105 3.27 -4.65 -12.84
C GLY A 105 2.22 -5.16 -11.84
N VAL A 106 2.62 -6.08 -10.96
CA VAL A 106 1.82 -6.60 -9.85
C VAL A 106 2.73 -6.86 -8.66
N THR A 107 2.32 -6.42 -7.48
CA THR A 107 3.01 -6.65 -6.20
C THR A 107 2.11 -7.46 -5.29
N ALA A 108 2.64 -8.50 -4.65
CA ALA A 108 1.92 -9.30 -3.66
C ALA A 108 2.54 -9.13 -2.27
N GLY A 109 1.73 -9.24 -1.22
CA GLY A 109 2.22 -9.21 0.14
C GLY A 109 1.33 -10.01 1.09
N MET A 110 1.94 -10.49 2.17
CA MET A 110 1.22 -11.11 3.28
C MET A 110 1.75 -10.63 4.62
N GLN A 111 0.88 -10.62 5.62
CA GLN A 111 1.19 -10.38 7.01
C GLN A 111 0.41 -11.36 7.87
N VAL A 112 1.06 -11.96 8.85
CA VAL A 112 0.44 -12.85 9.84
C VAL A 112 0.89 -12.37 11.21
N VAL A 113 -0.06 -12.23 12.13
CA VAL A 113 0.18 -11.81 13.50
C VAL A 113 -0.45 -12.81 14.45
N TYR A 114 0.31 -13.27 15.43
CA TYR A 114 -0.19 -14.07 16.54
C TYR A 114 -0.13 -13.24 17.81
N GLN A 115 -1.22 -13.22 18.56
CA GLN A 115 -1.32 -12.56 19.86
C GLN A 115 -1.73 -13.58 20.91
N TYR A 116 -0.97 -13.62 22.01
CA TYR A 116 -1.19 -14.49 23.17
C TYR A 116 -1.92 -13.75 24.27
#